data_AF-A0A2G9XR30-F1
#
_entry.id   AF-A0A2G9XR30-F1
#
_cell.length_a   1.000
_cell.length_b   1.000
_cell.length_c   1.000
_cell.angle_alpha   90.00
_cell.angle_beta   90.00
_cell.angle_gamma   90.00
#
_symmetry.space_group_name_H-M   'P 1'
#
loop_
_entity.id
_entity.type
_entity.pdbx_description
1 polymer ?
#
loop_
_entity_poly.entity_id
_entity_poly.type
_entity_poly.pdbx_seq_one_letter_code
_entity_poly.pdbx_strand_id
1 'polypeptide(L)' 'MNIDLRLSYMIGDSLKDIETALRAGAKGVLVRTGYGREAERELPSSEVCPEHIADDILDAVYWIMQDRKR' A
#
# COMPACT_ATOMS: atom_id res chain seq x y z
N MET A 1 11.86 -16.62 10.17
CA MET A 1 11.73 -15.15 10.06
C MET A 1 10.78 -14.68 11.14
N ASN A 2 11.17 -13.70 11.96
CA ASN A 2 10.34 -13.14 13.01
C ASN A 2 10.12 -11.65 12.71
N ILE A 3 9.17 -11.36 11.83
CA ILE A 3 8.81 -9.99 11.41
C ILE A 3 7.54 -9.54 12.12
N ASP A 4 7.49 -8.30 12.60
CA ASP A 4 6.27 -7.70 13.15
C ASP A 4 5.47 -7.07 11.99
N LEU A 5 4.35 -7.70 11.63
CA LEU A 5 3.51 -7.26 10.52
C LEU A 5 2.91 -5.87 10.77
N ARG A 6 2.73 -5.47 12.03
CA ARG A 6 2.20 -4.13 12.38
C ARG A 6 3.18 -3.00 12.05
N LEU A 7 4.46 -3.34 11.93
CA LEU A 7 5.53 -2.43 11.52
C LEU A 7 5.96 -2.67 10.06
N SER A 8 5.24 -3.55 9.35
CA SER A 8 5.54 -3.93 7.98
C SER A 8 4.64 -3.19 6.99
N TYR A 9 5.12 -3.09 5.76
CA TYR A 9 4.46 -2.43 4.65
C TYR A 9 4.34 -3.42 3.50
N MET A 10 3.23 -3.38 2.79
CA MET A 10 3.03 -4.09 1.53
C MET A 10 2.76 -3.05 0.44
N ILE A 11 3.58 -3.08 -0.60
CA ILE A 11 3.47 -2.19 -1.76
C ILE A 11 2.97 -3.03 -2.93
N GLY A 12 1.91 -2.60 -3.59
CA GLY A 12 1.33 -3.31 -4.73
C GLY A 12 0.56 -2.38 -5.66
N ASP A 13 0.20 -2.87 -6.84
CA ASP A 13 -0.52 -2.13 -7.88
C ASP A 13 -1.99 -2.57 -8.00
N SER A 14 -2.46 -3.44 -7.11
CA SER A 14 -3.84 -3.93 -7.11
C SER A 14 -4.53 -3.75 -5.76
N LEU A 15 -5.86 -3.67 -5.78
CA LEU A 15 -6.65 -3.65 -4.55
C LEU A 15 -6.46 -4.91 -3.70
N LYS A 16 -6.13 -6.05 -4.32
CA LYS A 16 -5.87 -7.32 -3.61
C LYS A 16 -4.61 -7.25 -2.77
N ASP A 17 -3.57 -6.53 -3.24
CA ASP A 17 -2.35 -6.33 -2.47
C ASP A 17 -2.65 -5.51 -1.21
N ILE A 18 -3.43 -4.44 -1.37
CA ILE A 18 -3.83 -3.58 -0.26
C ILE A 18 -4.72 -4.33 0.73
N GLU A 19 -5.71 -5.06 0.25
CA GLU A 19 -6.58 -5.91 1.08
C GLU A 19 -5.77 -6.97 1.85
N THR A 20 -4.77 -7.57 1.21
CA THR A 20 -3.85 -8.53 1.83
C THR A 20 -3.06 -7.87 2.96
N ALA A 21 -2.51 -6.67 2.72
CA ALA A 21 -1.80 -5.90 3.74
C ALA A 21 -2.67 -5.67 4.97
N LEU A 22 -3.89 -5.15 4.76
CA LEU A 22 -4.85 -4.85 5.81
C LEU A 22 -5.23 -6.10 6.61
N ARG A 23 -5.54 -7.21 5.94
CA ARG A 23 -5.85 -8.49 6.62
C ARG A 23 -4.67 -9.07 7.37
N ALA A 24 -3.45 -8.84 6.91
CA ALA A 24 -2.23 -9.23 7.61
C ALA A 24 -1.87 -8.31 8.79
N GLY A 25 -2.58 -7.18 8.96
CA GLY A 25 -2.26 -6.16 9.95
C GLY A 25 -1.05 -5.28 9.59
N ALA A 26 -0.66 -5.28 8.31
CA ALA A 26 0.38 -4.42 7.75
C ALA A 26 -0.21 -3.17 7.10
N LYS A 27 0.64 -2.18 6.83
CA LYS A 27 0.26 -0.97 6.07
C LYS A 27 0.28 -1.26 4.57
N GLY A 28 -0.82 -0.97 3.87
CA GLY A 28 -0.90 -1.12 2.42
C GLY A 28 -0.55 0.19 1.69
N VAL A 29 0.32 0.13 0.67
CA VAL A 29 0.67 1.26 -0.20
C VAL A 29 0.36 0.89 -1.65
N LEU A 30 -0.52 1.66 -2.29
CA LEU A 30 -0.87 1.47 -3.69
C LEU A 30 0.11 2.26 -4.57
N VAL A 31 0.74 1.65 -5.55
CA VAL A 31 1.51 2.37 -6.57
C VAL A 31 0.70 2.51 -7.85
N ARG A 32 0.81 3.64 -8.56
CA ARG A 32 0.09 3.92 -9.82
C ARG A 32 0.73 3.29 -11.06
N THR A 33 1.88 2.65 -10.93
CA THR A 33 2.48 1.82 -11.98
C THR A 33 1.70 0.51 -12.15
N GLY A 34 1.93 -0.24 -13.24
CA GLY A 34 1.18 -1.47 -13.49
C GLY A 34 -0.32 -1.20 -13.64
N TYR A 35 -1.15 -1.93 -12.88
CA TYR A 35 -2.61 -1.77 -12.81
C TYR A 35 -3.08 -0.73 -11.79
N GLY A 36 -2.15 0.01 -11.18
CA GLY A 36 -2.41 0.89 -10.07
C GLY A 36 -3.40 2.01 -10.34
N ARG A 37 -3.41 2.56 -11.56
CA ARG A 37 -4.35 3.64 -11.95
C ARG A 37 -5.77 3.12 -12.09
N GLU A 38 -5.94 1.91 -12.59
CA GLU A 38 -7.22 1.22 -12.64
C GLU A 38 -7.70 0.91 -11.21
N ALA A 39 -6.82 0.34 -10.37
CA ALA A 39 -7.11 0.06 -8.97
C ALA A 39 -7.49 1.33 -8.19
N GLU A 40 -6.79 2.45 -8.38
CA GLU A 40 -7.10 3.74 -7.74
C GLU A 40 -8.50 4.25 -8.13
N ARG A 41 -8.92 4.05 -9.38
CA ARG A 41 -10.27 4.42 -9.84
C ARG A 41 -11.37 3.54 -9.23
N GLU A 42 -11.04 2.32 -8.85
CA GLU A 42 -11.96 1.38 -8.20
C GLU A 42 -12.08 1.60 -6.68
N LEU A 43 -11.12 2.30 -6.06
CA LEU A 43 -11.11 2.57 -4.61
C LEU A 43 -12.44 3.13 -4.06
N PRO A 44 -13.10 4.13 -4.69
CA PRO A 44 -14.35 4.70 -4.18
C PRO A 44 -15.50 3.68 -4.11
N SER A 45 -15.42 2.61 -4.90
CA SER A 45 -16.40 1.51 -4.92
C SER A 45 -15.96 0.29 -4.11
N SER A 46 -14.79 0.34 -3.47
CA SER A 46 -14.24 -0.75 -2.67
C SER A 46 -14.29 -0.41 -1.18
N GLU A 47 -14.24 -1.44 -0.32
CA GLU A 47 -14.03 -1.25 1.12
C GLU A 47 -12.54 -1.15 1.49
N VAL A 48 -11.65 -1.20 0.49
CA VAL A 48 -10.20 -1.22 0.66
C VAL A 48 -9.68 0.21 0.72
N CYS A 49 -8.90 0.52 1.76
CA CYS A 49 -8.28 1.84 1.93
C CYS A 49 -6.76 1.67 2.11
N PRO A 50 -5.94 2.05 1.12
CA PRO A 50 -4.50 2.09 1.31
C PRO A 50 -4.11 3.24 2.26
N GLU A 51 -3.02 3.05 2.99
CA GLU A 51 -2.44 4.09 3.85
C GLU A 51 -1.81 5.21 3.00
N HIS A 52 -1.36 4.87 1.79
CA HIS A 52 -0.80 5.81 0.84
C HIS A 52 -0.96 5.36 -0.61
N ILE A 53 -1.05 6.33 -1.52
CA ILE A 53 -1.05 6.12 -2.96
C ILE A 53 0.16 6.87 -3.53
N ALA A 54 1.10 6.13 -4.08
CA ALA A 54 2.36 6.64 -4.64
C ALA A 54 2.36 6.56 -6.17
N ASP A 55 3.11 7.45 -6.82
CA ASP A 55 3.21 7.44 -8.28
C ASP A 55 3.98 6.21 -8.81
N ASP A 56 5.00 5.78 -8.07
CA ASP A 56 5.80 4.59 -8.36
C ASP A 56 6.43 3.99 -7.08
N ILE A 57 7.28 2.97 -7.25
CA ILE A 57 7.94 2.29 -6.13
C ILE A 57 8.93 3.19 -5.39
N LEU A 58 9.58 4.13 -6.07
CA LEU A 58 10.56 5.01 -5.45
C LEU A 58 9.86 6.04 -4.56
N ASP A 59 8.75 6.60 -5.04
CA ASP A 59 7.88 7.48 -4.26
C ASP A 59 7.32 6.76 -3.01
N ALA A 60 6.85 5.52 -3.18
CA ALA A 60 6.40 4.68 -2.06
C ALA A 60 7.49 4.49 -0.99
N VAL A 61 8.73 4.22 -1.40
CA VAL A 61 9.87 4.05 -0.48
C VAL A 61 10.16 5.35 0.28
N TYR A 62 10.15 6.49 -0.38
CA TYR A 62 10.35 7.78 0.29
C TYR A 62 9.26 8.08 1.31
N TRP A 63 8.00 7.79 0.96
CA TRP A 63 6.90 7.92 1.90
C TRP A 63 7.08 7.00 3.13
N ILE A 64 7.44 5.73 2.94
CA ILE A 64 7.70 4.79 4.05
C ILE A 64 8.81 5.32 4.97
N MET A 65 9.88 5.87 4.39
CA MET A 65 10.98 6.46 5.18
C MET A 65 10.55 7.67 6.01
N GLN A 66 9.54 8.42 5.56
CA GLN A 66 8.95 9.53 6.32
C GLN A 66 7.98 9.02 7.39
N ASP A 67 7.11 8.08 7.05
CA ASP A 67 6.12 7.50 7.95
C ASP A 67 6.79 6.79 9.15
N ARG A 68 7.90 6.09 8.94
CA ARG A 68 8.68 5.44 10.01
C ARG A 68 9.31 6.40 11.03
N LYS A 69 9.32 7.71 10.77
CA LYS A 69 9.85 8.73 11.70
C LYS A 69 8.76 9.34 12.60
N ARG A 70 7.49 9.01 12.35
CA ARG A 70 6.33 9.47 13.13
C ARG A 70 6.15 8.56 14.34
#